data_AF-A0A959I392-F1
#
_entry.id   AF-A0A959I392-F1
#
_cell.length_a   1.000
_cell.length_b   1.000
_cell.length_c   1.000
_cell.angle_alpha   90.00
_cell.angle_beta   90.00
_cell.angle_gamma   90.00
#
_symmetry.space_group_name_H-M   'P 1'
#
loop_
_entity.id
_entity.type
_entity.pdbx_description
1 polymer ?
#
loop_
_entity_poly.entity_id
_entity_poly.type
_entity_poly.pdbx_seq_one_letter_code
_entity_poly.pdbx_strand_id
1 'polypeptide(L)'
;SIVTNDPQVARDYTLGAAPYHGRVLILNEACARESTGHGSPMPLLSHGGPGRAGGGEEMGGKRGVLHYLQRTAIQGHPSMITAVTKVYQYGAEQKEKPVHPFRKHFEELEVGETLITAKHTVSEADIVNFANVSGDNFYAHMDATSLDGTIFERRVAHGYFVLSKAAGLFVDAKKGPVLLNYGIDECRFTKPVYPGMTIGVRLIVKEKVDQEKRDENDIAKGIVKWLVDVYDETGETVALATILTMVRKLDQS
;
A
#
# COMPACT_ATOMS: atom_id res chain seq x y z
N SER A 1 -30.89 13.62 12.16
CA SER A 1 -30.55 14.13 10.82
C SER A 1 -30.61 15.64 10.83
N ILE A 2 -29.88 16.29 9.94
CA ILE A 2 -30.03 17.73 9.66
C ILE A 2 -30.29 17.90 8.16
N VAL A 3 -31.22 18.79 7.82
CA VAL A 3 -31.50 19.16 6.43
C VAL A 3 -31.04 20.60 6.24
N THR A 4 -29.95 20.81 5.50
CA THR A 4 -29.39 22.13 5.26
C THR A 4 -28.51 22.11 4.02
N ASN A 5 -28.45 23.23 3.29
CA ASN A 5 -27.50 23.43 2.21
C ASN A 5 -26.30 24.29 2.62
N ASP A 6 -26.24 24.74 3.88
CA ASP A 6 -25.13 25.53 4.43
C ASP A 6 -24.07 24.62 5.09
N PRO A 7 -22.83 24.57 4.56
CA PRO A 7 -21.76 23.75 5.12
C PRO A 7 -21.36 24.12 6.55
N GLN A 8 -21.47 25.39 6.95
CA GLN A 8 -21.12 25.84 8.31
C GLN A 8 -22.14 25.30 9.32
N VAL A 9 -23.44 25.46 9.01
CA VAL A 9 -24.52 24.90 9.84
C VAL A 9 -24.40 23.38 9.94
N ALA A 10 -24.13 22.69 8.83
CA ALA A 10 -23.92 21.25 8.83
C ALA A 10 -22.75 20.83 9.73
N ARG A 11 -21.62 21.55 9.64
CA ARG A 11 -20.43 21.33 10.47
C ARG A 11 -20.73 21.52 11.95
N ASP A 12 -21.28 22.68 12.33
CA ASP A 12 -21.50 23.04 13.73
C ASP A 12 -22.49 22.08 14.40
N TYR A 13 -23.59 21.76 13.71
CA TYR A 13 -24.54 20.75 14.18
C TYR A 13 -23.86 19.40 14.36
N THR A 14 -23.08 18.95 13.37
CA THR A 14 -22.46 17.62 13.42
C THR A 14 -21.46 17.52 14.56
N LEU A 15 -20.61 18.53 14.77
CA LEU A 15 -19.64 18.55 15.87
C LEU A 15 -20.33 18.59 17.24
N GLY A 16 -21.42 19.35 17.38
CA GLY A 16 -22.18 19.41 18.63
C GLY A 16 -23.00 18.15 18.92
N ALA A 17 -23.53 17.49 17.88
CA ALA A 17 -24.46 16.36 18.02
C ALA A 17 -23.77 14.98 17.98
N ALA A 18 -22.65 14.83 17.28
CA ALA A 18 -21.98 13.54 17.07
C ALA A 18 -21.60 12.79 18.36
N PRO A 19 -21.17 13.45 19.46
CA PRO A 19 -20.90 12.74 20.72
C PRO A 19 -22.11 11.99 21.31
N TYR A 20 -23.33 12.28 20.83
CA TYR A 20 -24.58 11.69 21.32
C TYR A 20 -25.30 10.81 20.29
N HIS A 21 -24.79 10.71 19.05
CA HIS A 21 -25.43 9.97 17.96
C HIS A 21 -24.43 9.06 17.26
N GLY A 22 -24.73 7.76 17.11
CA GLY A 22 -23.84 6.85 16.37
C GLY A 22 -23.86 7.05 14.86
N ARG A 23 -24.85 7.77 14.33
CA ARG A 23 -24.90 8.17 12.90
C ARG A 23 -25.72 9.45 12.71
N VAL A 24 -25.17 10.39 11.94
CA VAL A 24 -25.86 11.63 11.53
C VAL A 24 -26.00 11.64 10.00
N LEU A 25 -27.22 11.80 9.51
CA LEU A 25 -27.50 12.07 8.10
C LEU A 25 -27.61 13.58 7.89
N ILE A 26 -26.73 14.14 7.07
CA ILE A 26 -26.81 15.52 6.55
C ILE A 26 -27.46 15.41 5.17
N LEU A 27 -28.65 16.01 4.99
CA LEU A 27 -29.44 15.90 3.78
C LEU A 27 -29.57 17.28 3.11
N ASN A 28 -29.40 17.33 1.79
CA ASN A 28 -29.70 18.47 0.93
C ASN A 28 -30.23 17.97 -0.43
N GLU A 29 -30.51 18.89 -1.35
CA GLU A 29 -31.04 18.55 -2.69
C GLU A 29 -30.15 17.54 -3.43
N ALA A 30 -28.82 17.70 -3.37
CA ALA A 30 -27.89 16.82 -4.05
C ALA A 30 -27.88 15.41 -3.44
N CYS A 31 -27.89 15.29 -2.11
CA CYS A 31 -27.92 14.02 -1.40
C CYS A 31 -29.25 13.27 -1.59
N ALA A 32 -30.38 13.99 -1.64
CA ALA A 32 -31.71 13.39 -1.66
C ALA A 32 -32.00 12.50 -2.88
N ARG A 33 -31.31 12.71 -4.01
CA ARG A 33 -31.56 11.99 -5.27
C ARG A 33 -31.30 10.49 -5.19
N GLU A 34 -30.27 10.10 -4.45
CA GLU A 34 -29.81 8.70 -4.34
C GLU A 34 -29.61 8.29 -2.87
N SER A 35 -30.13 9.08 -1.92
CA SER A 35 -30.05 8.74 -0.50
C SER A 35 -30.82 7.45 -0.21
N THR A 36 -30.22 6.55 0.55
CA THR A 36 -30.93 5.40 1.13
C THR A 36 -31.91 5.81 2.25
N GLY A 37 -31.93 7.09 2.60
CA GLY A 37 -32.79 7.64 3.65
C GLY A 37 -32.24 7.40 5.06
N HIS A 38 -33.02 7.79 6.07
CA HIS A 38 -32.61 7.64 7.46
C HIS A 38 -32.82 6.22 8.00
N GLY A 39 -33.88 5.53 7.57
CA GLY A 39 -34.33 4.25 8.13
C GLY A 39 -33.58 3.01 7.62
N SER A 40 -32.63 3.17 6.71
CA SER A 40 -31.85 2.07 6.13
C SER A 40 -30.41 2.09 6.67
N PRO A 41 -30.11 1.37 7.78
CA PRO A 41 -28.75 1.27 8.27
C PRO A 41 -27.89 0.48 7.27
N MET A 42 -26.81 1.10 6.79
CA MET A 42 -25.97 0.51 5.75
C MET A 42 -24.93 -0.45 6.38
N PRO A 43 -24.67 -1.63 5.78
CA PRO A 43 -23.75 -2.62 6.35
C PRO A 43 -22.32 -2.13 6.63
N LEU A 44 -21.84 -1.15 5.85
CA LEU A 44 -20.50 -0.56 5.99
C LEU A 44 -20.46 0.63 6.97
N LEU A 45 -21.61 1.11 7.44
CA LEU A 45 -21.70 2.19 8.42
C LEU A 45 -21.91 1.61 9.82
N SER A 46 -21.36 2.29 10.82
CA SER A 46 -21.63 2.00 12.22
C SER A 46 -23.13 2.11 12.52
N HIS A 47 -23.69 1.11 13.21
CA HIS A 47 -25.06 1.16 13.71
C HIS A 47 -25.05 0.95 15.22
N GLY A 48 -25.34 2.02 15.96
CA GLY A 48 -25.30 2.00 17.42
C GLY A 48 -25.39 3.42 17.97
N GLY A 49 -25.09 3.58 19.25
CA GLY A 49 -25.02 4.90 19.86
C GLY A 49 -24.82 4.85 21.38
N PRO A 50 -24.31 5.94 21.97
CA PRO A 50 -24.05 6.01 23.40
C PRO A 50 -25.33 6.11 24.23
N GLY A 51 -25.20 5.86 25.54
CA GLY A 51 -26.27 6.10 26.52
C GLY A 51 -27.53 5.29 26.24
N ARG A 52 -28.65 5.98 26.01
CA ARG A 52 -29.98 5.34 25.81
C ARG A 52 -30.04 4.43 24.59
N ALA A 53 -29.14 4.60 23.62
CA ALA A 53 -29.05 3.74 22.45
C ALA A 53 -28.33 2.39 22.72
N GLY A 54 -27.84 2.17 23.95
CA GLY A 54 -27.27 0.90 24.40
C GLY A 54 -25.76 0.87 24.56
N GLY A 55 -25.04 1.87 24.03
CA GLY A 55 -23.58 2.00 24.16
C GLY A 55 -22.77 1.08 23.25
N GLY A 56 -23.39 0.04 22.70
CA GLY A 56 -22.78 -0.88 21.73
C GLY A 56 -22.76 -0.33 20.30
N GLU A 57 -22.04 -1.06 19.45
CA GLU A 57 -21.96 -0.85 18.01
C GLU A 57 -22.20 -2.20 17.30
N GLU A 58 -22.95 -2.15 16.20
CA GLU A 58 -23.17 -3.22 15.26
C GLU A 58 -22.83 -2.73 13.84
N MET A 59 -22.78 -3.65 12.87
CA MET A 59 -22.39 -3.34 11.48
C MET A 59 -21.00 -2.70 11.39
N GLY A 60 -20.81 -1.62 10.62
CA GLY A 60 -19.51 -0.94 10.51
C GLY A 60 -18.47 -1.71 9.68
N GLY A 61 -18.92 -2.57 8.75
CA GLY A 61 -18.06 -3.38 7.90
C GLY A 61 -17.18 -4.33 8.71
N LYS A 62 -15.85 -4.21 8.57
CA LYS A 62 -14.90 -5.05 9.32
C LYS A 62 -15.00 -4.86 10.84
N ARG A 63 -15.43 -3.68 11.33
CA ARG A 63 -15.53 -3.41 12.79
C ARG A 63 -16.51 -4.36 13.47
N GLY A 64 -17.66 -4.61 12.86
CA GLY A 64 -18.67 -5.54 13.37
C GLY A 64 -18.13 -6.96 13.55
N VAL A 65 -17.24 -7.41 12.68
CA VAL A 65 -16.60 -8.73 12.78
C VAL A 65 -15.64 -8.80 13.97
N LEU A 66 -14.98 -7.68 14.33
CA LEU A 66 -13.99 -7.66 15.41
C LEU A 66 -14.59 -7.92 16.79
N HIS A 67 -15.91 -7.74 17.00
CA HIS A 67 -16.58 -8.12 18.23
C HIS A 67 -16.62 -9.64 18.47
N TYR A 68 -16.53 -10.43 17.39
CA TYR A 68 -16.58 -11.89 17.42
C TYR A 68 -15.19 -12.53 17.37
N LEU A 69 -14.12 -11.71 17.39
CA LEU A 69 -12.74 -12.18 17.35
C LEU A 69 -12.01 -11.78 18.63
N GLN A 70 -11.22 -12.70 19.18
CA GLN A 70 -10.30 -12.37 20.27
C GLN A 70 -9.08 -11.66 19.70
N ARG A 71 -8.84 -10.42 20.15
CA ARG A 71 -7.60 -9.70 19.84
C ARG A 71 -6.51 -10.12 20.83
N THR A 72 -5.38 -10.58 20.30
CA THR A 72 -4.22 -10.99 21.10
C THR A 72 -2.99 -10.25 20.61
N ALA A 73 -2.28 -9.56 21.50
CA ALA A 73 -0.98 -8.99 21.19
C ALA A 73 0.08 -10.10 21.23
N ILE A 74 0.64 -10.45 20.08
CA ILE A 74 1.69 -11.45 19.96
C ILE A 74 3.03 -10.73 19.86
N GLN A 75 3.95 -11.06 20.77
CA GLN A 75 5.31 -10.52 20.78
C GLN A 75 6.31 -11.63 20.44
N GLY A 76 7.43 -11.26 19.83
CA GLY A 76 8.49 -12.19 19.46
C GLY A 76 9.37 -11.62 18.36
N HIS A 77 10.40 -12.38 18.00
CA HIS A 77 11.27 -12.03 16.89
C HIS A 77 10.46 -11.94 15.57
N PRO A 78 10.74 -10.97 14.67
CA PRO A 78 10.01 -10.81 13.40
C PRO A 78 9.86 -12.10 12.58
N SER A 79 10.87 -12.97 12.54
CA SER A 79 10.79 -14.28 11.86
C SER A 79 9.72 -15.19 12.46
N MET A 80 9.59 -15.21 13.79
CA MET A 80 8.58 -16.03 14.46
C MET A 80 7.17 -15.46 14.23
N ILE A 81 7.03 -14.13 14.31
CA ILE A 81 5.75 -13.47 14.01
C ILE A 81 5.35 -13.69 12.54
N THR A 82 6.31 -13.67 11.61
CA THR A 82 6.08 -14.01 10.20
C THR A 82 5.56 -15.43 10.03
N ALA A 83 6.18 -16.40 10.72
CA ALA A 83 5.77 -17.80 10.66
C ALA A 83 4.34 -18.03 11.19
N VAL A 84 3.97 -17.33 12.27
CA VAL A 84 2.65 -17.38 12.92
C VAL A 84 1.58 -16.68 12.08
N THR A 85 1.85 -15.47 11.61
CA THR A 85 0.86 -14.62 10.93
C THR A 85 0.73 -14.90 9.43
N LYS A 86 1.71 -15.61 8.83
CA LYS A 86 1.85 -15.74 7.38
C LYS A 86 1.92 -14.39 6.65
N VAL A 87 2.41 -13.36 7.35
CA VAL A 87 2.70 -12.03 6.80
C VAL A 87 4.12 -11.66 7.21
N TYR A 88 4.96 -11.34 6.23
CA TYR A 88 6.34 -10.93 6.45
C TYR A 88 6.40 -9.70 7.34
N GLN A 89 7.15 -9.81 8.43
CA GLN A 89 7.49 -8.71 9.32
C GLN A 89 8.86 -8.16 8.93
N TYR A 90 8.99 -6.84 8.90
CA TYR A 90 10.28 -6.21 8.63
C TYR A 90 11.34 -6.68 9.63
N GLY A 91 12.54 -7.00 9.15
CA GLY A 91 13.61 -7.59 9.97
C GLY A 91 13.50 -9.11 10.19
N ALA A 92 12.50 -9.78 9.60
CA ALA A 92 12.46 -11.24 9.57
C ALA A 92 13.50 -11.80 8.60
N GLU A 93 13.86 -13.06 8.83
CA GLU A 93 14.77 -13.82 7.96
C GLU A 93 14.31 -13.80 6.50
N GLN A 94 15.25 -13.48 5.60
CA GLN A 94 15.02 -13.43 4.16
C GLN A 94 15.42 -14.76 3.54
N LYS A 95 14.54 -15.34 2.73
CA LYS A 95 14.75 -16.65 2.10
C LYS A 95 15.07 -16.48 0.63
N GLU A 96 16.33 -16.49 0.27
CA GLU A 96 16.74 -16.48 -1.13
C GLU A 96 16.56 -17.87 -1.76
N LYS A 97 16.00 -17.90 -2.98
CA LYS A 97 15.85 -19.13 -3.76
C LYS A 97 16.45 -18.95 -5.16
N PRO A 98 16.93 -20.03 -5.81
CA PRO A 98 17.61 -19.92 -7.11
C PRO A 98 16.73 -19.39 -8.25
N VAL A 99 15.41 -19.58 -8.15
CA VAL A 99 14.44 -19.18 -9.18
C VAL A 99 13.84 -17.84 -8.81
N HIS A 100 13.91 -16.89 -9.75
CA HIS A 100 13.28 -15.57 -9.63
C HIS A 100 11.80 -15.70 -9.25
N PRO A 101 11.32 -14.99 -8.21
CA PRO A 101 9.99 -15.23 -7.66
C PRO A 101 8.86 -14.88 -8.64
N PHE A 102 9.03 -13.91 -9.55
CA PHE A 102 8.04 -13.65 -10.62
C PHE A 102 7.88 -14.77 -11.66
N ARG A 103 8.74 -15.80 -11.63
CA ARG A 103 8.59 -17.00 -12.48
C ARG A 103 7.78 -18.11 -11.84
N LYS A 104 7.35 -17.92 -10.58
CA LYS A 104 6.63 -18.90 -9.79
C LYS A 104 5.14 -18.61 -9.77
N HIS A 105 4.34 -19.66 -9.78
CA HIS A 105 2.90 -19.58 -9.58
C HIS A 105 2.58 -19.29 -8.11
N PHE A 106 1.32 -18.96 -7.86
CA PHE A 106 0.85 -18.55 -6.54
C PHE A 106 1.19 -19.55 -5.44
N GLU A 107 1.02 -20.85 -5.65
CA GLU A 107 1.25 -21.91 -4.65
C GLU A 107 2.74 -22.08 -4.31
N GLU A 108 3.62 -21.85 -5.28
CA GLU A 108 5.07 -22.05 -5.17
C GLU A 108 5.78 -20.94 -4.38
N LEU A 109 5.12 -19.77 -4.25
CA LEU A 109 5.63 -18.63 -3.51
C LEU A 109 5.47 -18.82 -2.00
N GLU A 110 6.53 -18.56 -1.27
CA GLU A 110 6.54 -18.57 0.20
C GLU A 110 6.71 -17.17 0.76
N VAL A 111 5.98 -16.85 1.84
CA VAL A 111 6.17 -15.59 2.56
C VAL A 111 7.57 -15.51 3.14
N GLY A 112 8.23 -14.37 2.92
CA GLY A 112 9.65 -14.14 3.23
C GLY A 112 10.63 -14.57 2.12
N GLU A 113 10.14 -15.21 1.05
CA GLU A 113 10.98 -15.43 -0.14
C GLU A 113 11.43 -14.09 -0.71
N THR A 114 12.74 -13.97 -0.95
CA THR A 114 13.40 -12.70 -1.24
C THR A 114 14.24 -12.80 -2.51
N LEU A 115 14.08 -11.82 -3.39
CA LEU A 115 15.00 -11.55 -4.48
C LEU A 115 15.88 -10.36 -4.11
N ILE A 116 17.18 -10.58 -4.05
CA ILE A 116 18.17 -9.50 -4.01
C ILE A 116 18.61 -9.20 -5.44
N THR A 117 18.37 -7.98 -5.87
CA THR A 117 18.61 -7.55 -7.26
C THR A 117 20.08 -7.16 -7.52
N ALA A 118 20.41 -7.00 -8.80
CA ALA A 118 21.59 -6.22 -9.18
C ALA A 118 21.45 -4.76 -8.72
N LYS A 119 22.58 -4.06 -8.60
CA LYS A 119 22.62 -2.67 -8.14
C LYS A 119 22.72 -1.69 -9.32
N HIS A 120 22.29 -0.46 -9.11
CA HIS A 120 22.43 0.66 -10.06
C HIS A 120 23.01 1.89 -9.35
N THR A 121 24.10 2.43 -9.90
CA THR A 121 24.64 3.72 -9.46
C THR A 121 23.88 4.84 -10.15
N VAL A 122 23.18 5.66 -9.36
CA VAL A 122 22.38 6.77 -9.86
C VAL A 122 23.30 7.86 -10.41
N SER A 123 23.08 8.29 -11.63
CA SER A 123 23.86 9.33 -12.29
C SER A 123 23.06 10.62 -12.46
N GLU A 124 23.71 11.74 -12.77
CA GLU A 124 22.99 12.96 -13.17
C GLU A 124 22.18 12.74 -14.46
N ALA A 125 22.67 11.90 -15.37
CA ALA A 125 21.98 11.57 -16.60
C ALA A 125 20.64 10.86 -16.32
N ASP A 126 20.59 9.99 -15.32
CA ASP A 126 19.34 9.36 -14.88
C ASP A 126 18.30 10.40 -14.46
N ILE A 127 18.71 11.39 -13.66
CA ILE A 127 17.85 12.47 -13.16
C ILE A 127 17.33 13.32 -14.32
N VAL A 128 18.22 13.75 -15.21
CA VAL A 128 17.85 14.56 -16.38
C VAL A 128 16.93 13.80 -17.32
N ASN A 129 17.24 12.54 -17.62
CA ASN A 129 16.41 11.72 -18.52
C ASN A 129 15.03 11.45 -17.90
N PHE A 130 14.96 11.21 -16.59
CA PHE A 130 13.68 11.03 -15.93
C PHE A 130 12.85 12.31 -15.91
N ALA A 131 13.45 13.47 -15.64
CA ALA A 131 12.77 14.76 -15.75
C ALA A 131 12.21 14.99 -17.16
N ASN A 132 12.98 14.66 -18.20
CA ASN A 132 12.56 14.80 -19.59
C ASN A 132 11.36 13.89 -19.95
N VAL A 133 11.37 12.63 -19.53
CA VAL A 133 10.29 11.69 -19.88
C VAL A 133 9.03 11.88 -19.02
N SER A 134 9.20 12.24 -17.74
CA SER A 134 8.09 12.43 -16.81
C SER A 134 7.49 13.84 -16.87
N GLY A 135 8.25 14.82 -17.34
CA GLY A 135 7.91 16.25 -17.27
C GLY A 135 8.18 16.89 -15.90
N ASP A 136 8.63 16.11 -14.90
CA ASP A 136 8.92 16.62 -13.55
C ASP A 136 10.28 17.33 -13.50
N ASN A 137 10.22 18.66 -13.66
CA ASN A 137 11.37 19.56 -13.58
C ASN A 137 11.47 20.27 -12.22
N PHE A 138 11.01 19.63 -11.15
CA PHE A 138 11.08 20.21 -9.80
C PHE A 138 12.51 20.62 -9.43
N TYR A 139 12.62 21.78 -8.76
CA TYR A 139 13.91 22.47 -8.54
C TYR A 139 14.94 21.58 -7.85
N ALA A 140 14.53 20.74 -6.89
CA ALA A 140 15.44 19.87 -6.14
C ALA A 140 16.14 18.81 -7.02
N HIS A 141 15.60 18.54 -8.21
CA HIS A 141 16.16 17.59 -9.16
C HIS A 141 16.97 18.28 -10.26
N MET A 142 16.60 19.50 -10.65
CA MET A 142 17.07 20.13 -11.88
C MET A 142 17.91 21.39 -11.66
N ASP A 143 17.65 22.15 -10.60
CA ASP A 143 18.29 23.44 -10.35
C ASP A 143 19.21 23.38 -9.12
N ALA A 144 20.52 23.32 -9.37
CA ALA A 144 21.53 23.32 -8.32
C ALA A 144 21.65 24.68 -7.58
N THR A 145 21.09 25.75 -8.13
CA THR A 145 21.16 27.11 -7.53
C THR A 145 20.00 27.41 -6.58
N SER A 146 18.92 26.61 -6.63
CA SER A 146 17.71 26.79 -5.82
C SER A 146 17.62 25.83 -4.63
N LEU A 147 18.77 25.45 -4.04
CA LEU A 147 18.82 24.54 -2.89
C LEU A 147 19.00 25.25 -1.54
N ASP A 148 19.27 26.56 -1.56
CA ASP A 148 19.39 27.34 -0.33
C ASP A 148 18.08 27.35 0.46
N GLY A 149 18.16 27.19 1.79
CA GLY A 149 17.00 27.03 2.66
C GLY A 149 16.30 25.66 2.58
N THR A 150 16.82 24.71 1.80
CA THR A 150 16.28 23.34 1.71
C THR A 150 17.13 22.35 2.53
N ILE A 151 16.63 21.12 2.68
CA ILE A 151 17.38 20.03 3.34
C ILE A 151 18.42 19.35 2.42
N PHE A 152 18.52 19.77 1.16
CA PHE A 152 19.33 19.08 0.15
C PHE A 152 20.66 19.80 -0.07
N GLU A 153 21.75 19.03 -0.07
CA GLU A 153 23.10 19.57 -0.28
C GLU A 153 23.44 19.73 -1.77
N ARG A 154 22.75 18.97 -2.62
CA ARG A 154 22.92 18.93 -4.07
C ARG A 154 21.64 18.36 -4.71
N ARG A 155 21.57 18.38 -6.04
CA ARG A 155 20.45 17.79 -6.77
C ARG A 155 20.26 16.32 -6.36
N VAL A 156 19.03 15.95 -6.07
CA VAL A 156 18.64 14.58 -5.70
C VAL A 156 17.88 13.94 -6.85
N ALA A 157 17.88 12.62 -6.92
CA ALA A 157 17.04 11.89 -7.85
C ALA A 157 15.56 11.96 -7.44
N HIS A 158 14.67 11.91 -8.43
CA HIS A 158 13.23 11.84 -8.19
C HIS A 158 12.88 10.58 -7.40
N GLY A 159 12.01 10.69 -6.39
CA GLY A 159 11.49 9.50 -5.72
C GLY A 159 10.81 8.55 -6.71
N TYR A 160 10.08 9.09 -7.68
CA TYR A 160 9.47 8.29 -8.75
C TYR A 160 10.50 7.64 -9.67
N PHE A 161 11.63 8.27 -9.94
CA PHE A 161 12.74 7.62 -10.63
C PHE A 161 13.24 6.42 -9.83
N VAL A 162 13.47 6.58 -8.52
CA VAL A 162 13.93 5.48 -7.65
C VAL A 162 12.97 4.30 -7.70
N LEU A 163 11.65 4.57 -7.64
CA LEU A 163 10.62 3.54 -7.72
C LEU A 163 10.55 2.87 -9.12
N SER A 164 10.60 3.66 -10.19
CA SER A 164 10.62 3.15 -11.57
C SER A 164 11.88 2.31 -11.83
N LYS A 165 13.03 2.76 -11.34
CA LYS A 165 14.29 2.04 -11.47
C LYS A 165 14.29 0.77 -10.66
N ALA A 166 13.74 0.79 -9.44
CA ALA A 166 13.54 -0.41 -8.62
C ALA A 166 12.72 -1.45 -9.38
N ALA A 167 11.59 -1.07 -9.98
CA ALA A 167 10.80 -1.97 -10.83
C ALA A 167 11.62 -2.54 -11.99
N GLY A 168 12.42 -1.71 -12.67
CA GLY A 168 13.34 -2.17 -13.71
C GLY A 168 14.40 -3.18 -13.23
N LEU A 169 14.72 -3.22 -11.93
CA LEU A 169 15.67 -4.16 -11.34
C LEU A 169 15.03 -5.49 -10.91
N PHE A 170 13.80 -5.47 -10.39
CA PHE A 170 13.17 -6.68 -9.83
C PHE A 170 12.14 -7.35 -10.75
N VAL A 171 11.67 -6.71 -11.81
CA VAL A 171 10.68 -7.29 -12.72
C VAL A 171 11.38 -8.25 -13.71
N ASP A 172 10.94 -9.50 -13.77
CA ASP A 172 11.34 -10.42 -14.83
C ASP A 172 10.61 -10.06 -16.14
N ALA A 173 11.36 -9.78 -17.20
CA ALA A 173 10.82 -9.29 -18.46
C ALA A 173 10.09 -10.36 -19.30
N LYS A 174 10.35 -11.64 -19.05
CA LYS A 174 9.73 -12.75 -19.79
C LYS A 174 8.31 -13.00 -19.30
N LYS A 175 7.43 -13.45 -20.20
CA LYS A 175 6.08 -13.89 -19.84
C LYS A 175 6.18 -14.99 -18.77
N GLY A 176 5.47 -14.79 -17.67
CA GLY A 176 5.45 -15.70 -16.53
C GLY A 176 4.08 -15.71 -15.82
N PRO A 177 4.02 -16.25 -14.60
CA PRO A 177 2.77 -16.35 -13.83
C PRO A 177 2.24 -15.01 -13.30
N VAL A 178 3.07 -13.97 -13.21
CA VAL A 178 2.60 -12.61 -12.86
C VAL A 178 1.74 -12.06 -13.99
N LEU A 179 0.45 -11.85 -13.71
CA LEU A 179 -0.54 -11.41 -14.68
C LEU A 179 -0.58 -9.89 -14.79
N LEU A 180 -0.53 -9.21 -13.64
CA LEU A 180 -0.69 -7.77 -13.56
C LEU A 180 -0.07 -7.23 -12.26
N ASN A 181 0.72 -6.17 -12.37
CA ASN A 181 1.10 -5.32 -11.24
C ASN A 181 0.19 -4.09 -11.26
N TYR A 182 -0.76 -3.99 -10.32
CA TYR A 182 -1.86 -3.01 -10.41
C TYR A 182 -1.89 -1.98 -9.28
N GLY A 183 -1.10 -2.17 -8.22
CA GLY A 183 -1.23 -1.36 -7.03
C GLY A 183 0.08 -1.15 -6.30
N ILE A 184 0.17 0.00 -5.63
CA ILE A 184 1.27 0.39 -4.77
C ILE A 184 0.67 0.97 -3.50
N ASP A 185 0.97 0.35 -2.37
CA ASP A 185 0.55 0.74 -1.02
C ASP A 185 1.75 1.25 -0.21
N GLU A 186 1.47 2.13 0.75
CA GLU A 186 2.41 2.55 1.81
C GLU A 186 3.78 3.07 1.30
N CYS A 187 3.86 3.62 0.08
CA CYS A 187 5.13 4.08 -0.49
C CYS A 187 5.70 5.27 0.30
N ARG A 188 6.96 5.17 0.72
CA ARG A 188 7.69 6.21 1.45
C ARG A 188 9.13 6.32 0.93
N PHE A 189 9.62 7.55 0.83
CA PHE A 189 11.02 7.87 0.55
C PHE A 189 11.65 8.35 1.85
N THR A 190 12.54 7.54 2.42
CA THR A 190 13.09 7.73 3.77
C THR A 190 14.39 8.53 3.76
N LYS A 191 15.12 8.47 2.64
CA LYS A 191 16.42 9.13 2.47
C LYS A 191 16.57 9.64 1.03
N PRO A 192 17.08 10.88 0.82
CA PRO A 192 17.37 11.37 -0.52
C PRO A 192 18.43 10.50 -1.20
N VAL A 193 18.24 10.23 -2.48
CA VAL A 193 19.22 9.52 -3.31
C VAL A 193 19.94 10.53 -4.18
N TYR A 194 21.24 10.67 -3.98
CA TYR A 194 22.05 11.64 -4.70
C TYR A 194 22.87 10.98 -5.84
N PRO A 195 23.27 11.73 -6.88
CA PRO A 195 24.17 11.23 -7.93
C PRO A 195 25.45 10.59 -7.37
N GLY A 196 25.79 9.39 -7.79
CA GLY A 196 26.93 8.60 -7.29
C GLY A 196 26.54 7.58 -6.21
N MET A 197 25.37 7.70 -5.57
CA MET A 197 24.86 6.65 -4.68
C MET A 197 24.46 5.42 -5.48
N THR A 198 24.62 4.24 -4.87
CA THR A 198 24.29 2.97 -5.51
C THR A 198 23.14 2.29 -4.81
N ILE A 199 22.03 2.13 -5.52
CA ILE A 199 20.82 1.51 -4.98
C ILE A 199 20.69 0.05 -5.44
N GLY A 200 20.18 -0.80 -4.55
CA GLY A 200 19.69 -2.14 -4.85
C GLY A 200 18.28 -2.33 -4.28
N VAL A 201 17.66 -3.45 -4.62
CA VAL A 201 16.31 -3.78 -4.16
C VAL A 201 16.28 -5.17 -3.54
N ARG A 202 15.64 -5.27 -2.38
CA ARG A 202 15.14 -6.53 -1.82
C ARG A 202 13.64 -6.59 -2.10
N LEU A 203 13.25 -7.48 -3.00
CA LEU A 203 11.85 -7.77 -3.30
C LEU A 203 11.42 -9.01 -2.51
N ILE A 204 10.52 -8.83 -1.55
CA ILE A 204 10.17 -9.87 -0.58
C ILE A 204 8.68 -10.21 -0.71
N VAL A 205 8.32 -11.49 -0.75
CA VAL A 205 6.91 -11.92 -0.64
C VAL A 205 6.38 -11.54 0.74
N LYS A 206 5.54 -10.50 0.83
CA LYS A 206 5.01 -9.96 2.09
C LYS A 206 3.80 -10.73 2.57
N GLU A 207 2.84 -10.96 1.68
CA GLU A 207 1.56 -11.58 2.01
C GLU A 207 0.97 -12.21 0.75
N LYS A 208 0.24 -13.31 0.92
CA LYS A 208 -0.51 -13.96 -0.14
C LYS A 208 -1.98 -13.94 0.25
N VAL A 209 -2.82 -13.41 -0.64
CA VAL A 209 -4.27 -13.36 -0.46
C VAL A 209 -4.90 -14.17 -1.58
N ASP A 210 -5.57 -15.24 -1.20
CA ASP A 210 -6.25 -16.09 -2.17
C ASP A 210 -7.45 -15.36 -2.79
N GLN A 211 -7.73 -15.65 -4.07
CA GLN A 211 -8.95 -15.18 -4.72
C GLN A 211 -9.75 -16.34 -5.29
N GLU A 212 -11.06 -16.24 -5.10
CA GLU A 212 -12.05 -17.05 -5.80
C GLU A 212 -12.20 -16.55 -7.23
N LYS A 213 -12.54 -17.48 -8.14
CA LYS A 213 -12.95 -17.11 -9.50
C LYS A 213 -14.26 -16.34 -9.44
N ARG A 214 -14.38 -15.31 -10.27
CA ARG A 214 -15.65 -14.56 -10.40
C ARG A 214 -16.70 -15.35 -11.19
N ASP A 215 -16.24 -16.13 -12.16
CA ASP A 215 -17.03 -17.00 -13.02
C ASP A 215 -16.13 -18.08 -13.63
N GLU A 216 -16.72 -19.02 -14.38
CA GLU A 216 -16.01 -20.17 -14.97
C GLU A 216 -14.91 -19.78 -15.99
N ASN A 217 -15.02 -18.59 -16.61
CA ASN A 217 -14.05 -18.11 -17.59
C ASN A 217 -12.93 -17.27 -16.95
N ASP A 218 -13.01 -16.99 -15.66
CA ASP A 218 -11.99 -16.23 -14.95
C ASP A 218 -10.72 -17.06 -14.72
N ILE A 219 -9.57 -16.41 -14.84
CA ILE A 219 -8.28 -17.04 -14.58
C ILE A 219 -8.13 -17.22 -13.06
N ALA A 220 -7.87 -18.46 -12.64
CA ALA A 220 -7.55 -18.76 -11.24
C ALA A 220 -6.24 -18.04 -10.86
N LYS A 221 -6.35 -17.14 -9.87
CA LYS A 221 -5.28 -16.23 -9.47
C LYS A 221 -5.37 -15.92 -7.97
N GLY A 222 -4.28 -15.42 -7.41
CA GLY A 222 -4.25 -14.80 -6.08
C GLY A 222 -3.55 -13.45 -6.14
N ILE A 223 -3.72 -12.64 -5.09
CA ILE A 223 -2.93 -11.41 -4.92
C ILE A 223 -1.69 -11.77 -4.10
N VAL A 224 -0.52 -11.46 -4.65
CA VAL A 224 0.74 -11.45 -3.90
C VAL A 224 1.11 -10.00 -3.62
N LYS A 225 1.24 -9.67 -2.35
CA LYS A 225 1.80 -8.40 -1.90
C LYS A 225 3.30 -8.58 -1.72
N TRP A 226 4.09 -7.66 -2.26
CA TRP A 226 5.53 -7.69 -2.12
C TRP A 226 6.02 -6.47 -1.38
N LEU A 227 6.89 -6.65 -0.40
CA LEU A 227 7.65 -5.57 0.18
C LEU A 227 8.83 -5.27 -0.75
N VAL A 228 8.88 -4.03 -1.25
CA VAL A 228 10.00 -3.48 -2.00
C VAL A 228 10.80 -2.63 -1.03
N ASP A 229 11.97 -3.12 -0.64
CA ASP A 229 12.95 -2.40 0.19
C ASP A 229 14.12 -1.99 -0.70
N VAL A 230 14.14 -0.72 -1.11
CA VAL A 230 15.25 -0.13 -1.86
C VAL A 230 16.29 0.33 -0.85
N TYR A 231 17.52 -0.14 -1.00
CA TYR A 231 18.62 0.12 -0.07
C TYR A 231 19.84 0.69 -0.81
N ASP A 232 20.67 1.45 -0.10
CA ASP A 232 21.91 2.04 -0.63
C ASP A 232 23.15 1.14 -0.43
N GLU A 233 24.33 1.68 -0.72
CA GLU A 233 25.60 0.96 -0.55
C GLU A 233 25.94 0.59 0.90
N THR A 234 25.37 1.27 1.91
CA THR A 234 25.57 0.95 3.34
C THR A 234 24.57 -0.08 3.84
N GLY A 235 23.55 -0.39 3.03
CA GLY A 235 22.45 -1.30 3.41
C GLY A 235 21.29 -0.60 4.08
N GLU A 236 21.30 0.74 4.15
CA GLU A 236 20.20 1.54 4.66
C GLU A 236 19.07 1.68 3.64
N THR A 237 17.84 1.61 4.12
CA THR A 237 16.65 1.78 3.30
C THR A 237 16.46 3.24 2.85
N VAL A 238 16.36 3.45 1.54
CA VAL A 238 16.11 4.76 0.92
C VAL A 238 14.65 4.92 0.47
N ALA A 239 13.98 3.82 0.14
CA ALA A 239 12.57 3.81 -0.20
C ALA A 239 11.92 2.46 0.14
N LEU A 240 10.68 2.52 0.63
CA LEU A 240 9.84 1.35 0.92
C LEU A 240 8.52 1.48 0.18
N ALA A 241 8.01 0.36 -0.33
CA ALA A 241 6.66 0.27 -0.84
C ALA A 241 6.13 -1.15 -0.71
N THR A 242 4.81 -1.32 -0.70
CA THR A 242 4.18 -2.62 -0.93
C THR A 242 3.56 -2.64 -2.32
N ILE A 243 4.02 -3.52 -3.22
CA ILE A 243 3.41 -3.67 -4.55
C ILE A 243 2.38 -4.81 -4.54
N LEU A 244 1.28 -4.63 -5.28
CA LEU A 244 0.19 -5.59 -5.38
C LEU A 244 0.18 -6.21 -6.77
N THR A 245 0.41 -7.52 -6.84
CA THR A 245 0.40 -8.25 -8.12
C THR A 245 -0.65 -9.35 -8.12
N MET A 246 -1.35 -9.51 -9.23
CA MET A 246 -2.13 -10.72 -9.50
C MET A 246 -1.19 -11.79 -10.06
N VAL A 247 -1.16 -12.95 -9.40
CA VAL A 247 -0.30 -14.08 -9.79
C VAL A 247 -1.19 -15.28 -10.08
N ARG A 248 -0.94 -15.93 -11.22
CA ARG A 248 -1.66 -17.11 -11.68
C ARG A 248 -1.43 -18.30 -10.73
N LYS A 249 -2.50 -19.04 -10.45
CA LYS A 249 -2.44 -20.33 -9.73
C LYS A 249 -1.99 -21.46 -10.66
N LEU A 250 -1.35 -22.49 -10.14
CA LEU A 250 -1.04 -23.72 -10.89
C LEU A 250 -2.32 -24.42 -11.34
N ASP A 251 -3.24 -24.59 -10.38
CA ASP A 251 -4.55 -25.18 -10.65
C ASP A 251 -5.45 -24.11 -11.28
N GLN A 252 -6.02 -24.46 -12.42
CA GLN A 252 -6.93 -23.62 -13.20
C GLN A 252 -8.35 -24.18 -13.20
N SER A 253 -8.61 -25.27 -12.47
CA SER A 253 -9.98 -25.76 -12.24
C SER A 253 -10.81 -24.76 -11.45
#